data_AF-A0A1H1K960-F1
#
_entry.id   AF-A0A1H1K960-F1
#
_cell.length_a   1.000
_cell.length_b   1.000
_cell.length_c   1.000
_cell.angle_alpha   90.00
_cell.angle_beta   90.00
_cell.angle_gamma   90.00
#
_symmetry.space_group_name_H-M   'P 1'
#
loop_
_entity.id
_entity.type
_entity.pdbx_description
1 polymer ?
#
loop_
_entity_poly.entity_id
_entity_poly.type
_entity_poly.pdbx_seq_one_letter_code
_entity_poly.pdbx_strand_id
1 'polypeptide(L)'
;MKPEHDLRRVIIREWMSLPKAKSATSGQAVAFARAAAGRLPGPGRRTAKVMAWVIPRVTTALNSASRMRRELKRRSAAQLASA
;
A
#
# COMPACT_ATOMS: atom_id res chain seq x y z
N MET A 1 -28.55 3.12 5.50
CA MET A 1 -27.10 3.41 5.47
C MET A 1 -26.75 4.09 4.16
N LYS A 2 -25.80 5.03 4.12
CA LYS A 2 -25.33 5.64 2.86
C LYS A 2 -24.33 4.67 2.20
N PRO A 3 -24.55 4.22 0.94
CA PRO A 3 -23.71 3.23 0.26
C PRO A 3 -22.20 3.57 0.26
N GLU A 4 -21.86 4.86 0.31
CA GLU A 4 -20.47 5.30 0.28
C GLU A 4 -19.74 5.16 1.63
N HIS A 5 -20.49 5.16 2.73
CA HIS A 5 -19.92 4.83 4.05
C HIS A 5 -19.55 3.36 4.14
N ASP A 6 -20.32 2.51 3.46
CA ASP A 6 -20.05 1.08 3.37
C ASP A 6 -18.80 0.83 2.53
N LEU A 7 -18.65 1.53 1.40
CA LEU A 7 -17.46 1.42 0.54
C LEU A 7 -16.15 1.77 1.28
N ARG A 8 -16.12 2.86 2.04
CA ARG A 8 -14.94 3.22 2.85
C ARG A 8 -14.63 2.14 3.90
N ARG A 9 -15.65 1.60 4.58
CA ARG A 9 -15.46 0.55 5.60
C ARG A 9 -14.97 -0.75 4.98
N VAL A 10 -15.45 -1.10 3.79
CA VAL A 10 -14.98 -2.26 3.01
C VAL A 10 -13.51 -2.09 2.67
N ILE A 11 -13.09 -0.96 2.09
CA ILE A 11 -11.69 -0.69 1.74
C ILE A 11 -10.79 -0.78 2.98
N ILE A 12 -11.20 -0.18 4.10
CA ILE A 12 -10.43 -0.24 5.34
C ILE A 12 -10.31 -1.68 5.87
N ARG A 13 -11.40 -2.45 5.83
CA ARG A 13 -11.42 -3.84 6.30
C ARG A 13 -10.57 -4.75 5.42
N GLU A 14 -10.64 -4.58 4.11
CA GLU A 14 -9.78 -5.30 3.16
C GLU A 14 -8.31 -5.02 3.43
N TRP A 15 -7.93 -3.75 3.62
CA TRP A 15 -6.55 -3.41 3.98
C TRP A 15 -6.07 -4.07 5.27
N MET A 16 -6.94 -4.12 6.30
CA MET A 16 -6.61 -4.77 7.58
C MET A 16 -6.55 -6.30 7.47
N SER A 17 -7.30 -6.90 6.53
CA SER A 17 -7.26 -8.35 6.27
C SER A 17 -6.01 -8.79 5.51
N LEU A 18 -5.29 -7.85 4.90
CA LEU A 18 -4.01 -8.16 4.26
C LEU A 18 -3.00 -8.60 5.34
N PRO A 19 -2.29 -9.72 5.14
CA PRO A 19 -1.25 -10.14 6.07
C PRO A 19 -0.21 -9.02 6.24
N LYS A 20 0.23 -8.70 7.45
CA LYS A 20 1.21 -7.63 7.72
C LYS A 20 2.48 -7.72 6.84
N ALA A 21 2.92 -8.94 6.53
CA ALA A 21 4.03 -9.21 5.62
C ALA A 21 3.72 -8.86 4.14
N LYS A 22 2.45 -8.95 3.75
CA LYS A 22 1.92 -8.69 2.41
C LYS A 22 1.54 -7.22 2.19
N SER A 23 0.98 -6.55 3.21
CA SER A 23 0.71 -5.10 3.21
C SER A 23 1.99 -4.25 3.06
N ALA A 24 3.15 -4.85 3.37
CA ALA A 24 4.48 -4.26 3.25
C ALA A 24 5.15 -4.49 1.88
N THR A 25 4.59 -5.34 1.00
CA THR A 25 5.15 -5.48 -0.36
C THR A 25 4.67 -4.34 -1.24
N SER A 26 5.63 -3.64 -1.85
CA SER A 26 5.36 -2.49 -2.73
C SER A 26 4.33 -2.81 -3.82
N GLY A 27 4.38 -4.02 -4.37
CA GLY A 27 3.44 -4.50 -5.39
C GLY A 27 1.99 -4.58 -4.91
N GLN A 28 1.73 -5.21 -3.76
CA GLN A 28 0.35 -5.35 -3.25
C GLN A 28 -0.21 -4.02 -2.76
N ALA A 29 0.60 -3.17 -2.15
CA ALA A 29 0.15 -1.85 -1.71
C ALA A 29 -0.29 -0.97 -2.90
N VAL A 30 0.46 -1.01 -4.01
CA VAL A 30 0.10 -0.30 -5.25
C VAL A 30 -1.13 -0.92 -5.91
N ALA A 31 -1.20 -2.26 -5.98
CA ALA A 31 -2.37 -2.96 -6.53
C ALA A 31 -3.64 -2.64 -5.73
N PHE A 32 -3.54 -2.58 -4.40
CA PHE A 32 -4.64 -2.19 -3.52
C PHE A 32 -5.10 -0.76 -3.78
N ALA A 33 -4.18 0.21 -3.88
CA ALA A 33 -4.56 1.59 -4.19
C ALA A 33 -5.25 1.74 -5.54
N ARG A 34 -4.78 1.02 -6.57
CA ARG A 34 -5.42 0.99 -7.89
C ARG A 34 -6.83 0.41 -7.83
N ALA A 35 -6.99 -0.73 -7.15
CA ALA A 35 -8.29 -1.36 -6.96
C ALA A 35 -9.26 -0.48 -6.16
N ALA A 36 -8.78 0.18 -5.10
CA ALA A 36 -9.57 1.11 -4.31
C ALA A 36 -10.02 2.32 -5.14
N ALA A 37 -9.12 2.90 -5.95
CA ALA A 37 -9.44 4.03 -6.83
C ALA A 37 -10.51 3.67 -7.88
N GLY A 38 -10.45 2.47 -8.47
CA GLY A 38 -11.40 2.01 -9.49
C GLY A 38 -12.82 1.72 -8.98
N ARG A 39 -13.00 1.58 -7.66
CA ARG A 39 -14.32 1.34 -7.04
C ARG A 39 -15.02 2.62 -6.59
N LEU A 40 -14.32 3.74 -6.57
CA LEU A 40 -14.88 5.01 -6.11
C LEU A 40 -15.70 5.65 -7.23
N PRO A 41 -16.88 6.24 -6.94
CA PRO A 41 -17.84 6.74 -7.94
C PRO A 41 -17.40 8.07 -8.60
N GLY A 42 -16.10 8.26 -8.86
CA GLY A 42 -15.55 9.45 -9.50
C GLY A 42 -14.99 10.50 -8.51
N PRO A 43 -14.54 11.66 -9.04
CA PRO A 43 -13.91 12.70 -8.24
C PRO A 43 -14.93 13.33 -7.29
N GLY A 44 -14.57 13.39 -6.01
CA GLY A 44 -15.43 13.98 -4.99
C GLY A 44 -14.78 13.99 -3.61
N ARG A 45 -15.33 14.79 -2.69
CA ARG A 45 -14.79 14.95 -1.33
C ARG A 45 -14.68 13.62 -0.56
N ARG A 46 -15.55 12.65 -0.87
CA ARG A 46 -15.56 11.31 -0.24
C ARG A 46 -14.45 10.42 -0.82
N THR A 47 -14.30 10.39 -2.14
CA THR A 47 -13.17 9.75 -2.86
C THR A 47 -11.84 10.30 -2.35
N ALA A 48 -11.72 11.62 -2.24
CA ALA A 48 -10.53 12.27 -1.70
C ALA A 48 -10.21 11.83 -0.26
N LYS A 49 -11.24 11.68 0.61
CA LYS A 49 -11.04 11.17 1.97
C LYS A 49 -10.57 9.72 2.03
N VAL A 50 -11.08 8.86 1.13
CA VAL A 50 -10.61 7.48 1.04
C VAL A 50 -9.16 7.45 0.57
N MET A 51 -8.84 8.17 -0.51
CA MET A 51 -7.47 8.23 -1.02
C MET A 51 -6.49 8.87 -0.03
N ALA A 52 -6.89 9.90 0.71
CA ALA A 52 -6.09 10.50 1.79
C ALA A 52 -5.76 9.51 2.91
N TRP A 53 -6.61 8.49 3.12
CA TRP A 53 -6.32 7.41 4.07
C TRP A 53 -5.42 6.31 3.46
N VAL A 54 -5.60 5.98 2.17
CA VAL A 54 -4.85 4.93 1.47
C VAL A 54 -3.42 5.35 1.15
N ILE A 55 -3.22 6.55 0.58
CA ILE A 55 -1.93 7.05 0.10
C ILE A 55 -0.80 6.91 1.13
N PRO A 56 -0.91 7.43 2.37
CA PRO A 56 0.19 7.36 3.31
C PRO A 56 0.60 5.92 3.64
N ARG A 57 -0.34 4.97 3.65
CA ARG A 57 -0.07 3.55 3.94
C ARG A 57 0.66 2.87 2.81
N VAL A 58 0.30 3.20 1.57
CA VAL A 58 1.03 2.73 0.39
C VAL A 58 2.43 3.34 0.35
N THR A 59 2.57 4.63 0.62
CA THR A 59 3.88 5.30 0.66
C THR A 59 4.79 4.68 1.74
N THR A 60 4.26 4.38 2.93
CA THR A 60 5.03 3.66 3.97
C THR A 60 5.48 2.29 3.48
N ALA A 61 4.61 1.51 2.83
CA ALA A 61 4.97 0.21 2.28
C ALA A 61 6.05 0.31 1.19
N LEU A 62 5.94 1.29 0.28
CA LEU A 62 6.92 1.57 -0.77
C LEU A 62 8.30 1.94 -0.18
N ASN A 63 8.32 2.77 0.85
CA ASN A 63 9.55 3.19 1.52
C ASN A 63 10.24 2.02 2.24
N SER A 64 9.46 1.18 2.92
CA SER A 64 9.97 -0.03 3.58
C SER A 64 10.57 -1.02 2.59
N ALA A 65 9.90 -1.27 1.47
CA ALA A 65 10.41 -2.13 0.39
C ALA A 65 11.70 -1.57 -0.22
N SER A 66 11.78 -0.24 -0.41
CA SER A 66 12.97 0.43 -0.94
C SER A 66 14.15 0.34 0.01
N ARG A 67 13.91 0.42 1.33
CA ARG A 67 14.93 0.19 2.36
C ARG A 67 15.44 -1.26 2.31
N MET A 68 14.55 -2.24 2.25
CA MET A 68 14.92 -3.65 2.18
C MET A 68 15.76 -3.97 0.94
N ARG A 69 15.37 -3.44 -0.24
CA ARG A 69 16.12 -3.63 -1.49
C ARG A 69 17.55 -3.08 -1.40
N ARG A 70 17.73 -1.90 -0.79
CA ARG A 70 19.06 -1.32 -0.56
C ARG A 70 19.91 -2.18 0.37
N GLU A 71 19.32 -2.71 1.43
CA GLU A 71 20.01 -3.59 2.36
C GLU A 71 20.48 -4.88 1.70
N LEU A 72 19.62 -5.53 0.91
CA LEU A 72 20.00 -6.72 0.15
C LEU A 72 21.15 -6.44 -0.83
N LYS A 73 21.10 -5.29 -1.53
CA LYS A 73 22.19 -4.88 -2.44
C LYS A 73 23.51 -4.64 -1.69
N ARG A 74 23.47 -4.02 -0.51
CA ARG A 74 24.66 -3.82 0.34
C ARG A 74 25.27 -5.14 0.80
N ARG A 75 24.46 -6.08 1.26
CA ARG A 75 24.92 -7.41 1.71
C ARG A 75 25.54 -8.20 0.57
N SER A 76 24.90 -8.21 -0.60
CA SER A 76 25.45 -8.87 -1.80
C SER A 76 26.79 -8.26 -2.23
N ALA A 77 26.93 -6.93 -2.20
CA ALA A 77 28.19 -6.26 -2.49
C ALA A 77 29.29 -6.59 -1.45
N ALA A 78 28.94 -6.66 -0.16
CA ALA A 78 29.88 -7.02 0.90
C ALA A 78 30.36 -8.48 0.79
N GLN A 79 29.48 -9.40 0.38
CA GLN A 79 29.84 -10.81 0.13
C GLN A 79 30.81 -10.95 -1.04
N LEU A 80 30.63 -10.19 -2.12
CA LEU A 80 31.53 -10.19 -3.28
C LEU A 80 32.88 -9.53 -2.99
N ALA A 81 32.95 -8.58 -2.06
CA ALA A 81 34.20 -7.93 -1.66
C ALA A 81 35.02 -8.74 -0.65
N SER A 82 34.45 -9.80 -0.09
CA SER A 82 35.09 -10.71 0.88
C SER A 82 35.51 -12.05 0.26
N ALA A 83 35.33 -12.21 -1.05
CA ALA A 83 35.69 -13.39 -1.85
C ALA A 83 36.84 -13.03 -2.79
#